data_AF-A0A2Z5UHN8-F1
#
_entry.id   AF-A0A2Z5UHN8-F1
#
_cell.length_a   1.000
_cell.length_b   1.000
_cell.length_c   1.000
_cell.angle_alpha   90.00
_cell.angle_beta   90.00
_cell.angle_gamma   90.00
#
_symmetry.space_group_name_H-M   'P 1'
#
loop_
_entity.id
_entity.type
_entity.pdbx_description
1 polymer ?
#
loop_
_entity_poly.entity_id
_entity_poly.type
_entity_poly.pdbx_seq_one_letter_code
_entity_poly.pdbx_strand_id
1 'polypeptide(L)' 'MSCNQPSDGDRRLLDKSGFAQEFLRRNPRYRSDYQKVMRARRGSTEEQEVMARHWGLAFPVRAWLVRG' A
#
# COMPACT_ATOMS: atom_id res chain seq x y z
N MET A 1 1.04 26.39 8.26
CA MET A 1 1.03 25.25 7.30
C MET A 1 0.45 24.04 8.03
N SER A 2 -0.87 23.88 7.99
CA SER A 2 -1.55 22.76 8.67
C SER A 2 -1.48 21.54 7.76
N CYS A 3 -0.83 20.48 8.24
CA CYS A 3 -0.82 19.20 7.55
C CYS A 3 -2.23 18.61 7.65
N ASN A 4 -3.04 18.79 6.59
CA ASN A 4 -4.27 18.02 6.41
C ASN A 4 -3.88 16.54 6.32
N GLN A 5 -3.92 15.84 7.46
CA GLN A 5 -3.93 14.39 7.45
C GLN A 5 -5.25 13.97 6.78
N PRO A 6 -5.21 13.06 5.80
CA PRO A 6 -6.44 12.49 5.25
C PRO A 6 -7.19 11.87 6.42
N SER A 7 -8.40 12.36 6.66
CA SER A 7 -9.32 11.85 7.67
C SER A 7 -9.45 10.35 7.48
N ASP A 8 -8.88 9.60 8.43
CA ASP A 8 -9.14 8.17 8.64
C ASP A 8 -10.66 8.05 8.71
N GLY A 9 -11.31 7.75 7.58
CA GLY A 9 -12.75 7.52 7.51
C GLY A 9 -13.11 6.56 8.64
N ASP A 10 -14.14 6.94 9.42
CA ASP A 10 -14.54 6.28 10.67
C ASP A 10 -14.18 4.79 10.64
N ARG A 11 -13.20 4.35 11.45
CA ARG A 11 -12.66 2.98 11.40
C ARG A 11 -13.73 1.89 11.50
N ARG A 12 -14.92 2.27 11.99
CA ARG A 12 -16.12 1.44 12.10
C ARG A 12 -16.84 1.20 10.76
N LEU A 13 -16.54 2.00 9.74
CA LEU A 13 -17.10 1.94 8.38
C LEU A 13 -16.15 1.23 7.39
N LEU A 14 -14.95 0.83 7.83
CA LEU A 14 -14.02 0.09 6.98
C LEU A 14 -14.53 -1.34 6.79
N ASP A 15 -14.50 -1.80 5.55
CA ASP A 15 -14.64 -3.21 5.25
C ASP A 15 -13.43 -4.00 5.79
N LYS A 16 -13.49 -5.33 5.73
CA LYS A 16 -12.40 -6.20 6.24
C LYS A 16 -11.04 -5.85 5.62
N SER A 17 -11.06 -5.47 4.34
CA SER A 17 -9.91 -5.02 3.55
C SER A 17 -9.30 -3.73 4.15
N GLY A 18 -10.12 -2.71 4.39
CA GLY A 18 -9.71 -1.45 4.99
C GLY A 18 -9.20 -1.62 6.42
N PHE A 19 -9.80 -2.53 7.20
CA PHE A 19 -9.31 -2.83 8.55
C PHE A 19 -7.93 -3.49 8.53
N ALA A 20 -7.71 -4.46 7.64
CA ALA A 20 -6.40 -5.10 7.46
C ALA A 20 -5.34 -4.08 7.01
N GLN A 21 -5.69 -3.16 6.12
CA GLN A 21 -4.79 -2.09 5.69
C GLN A 21 -4.41 -1.15 6.84
N GLU A 22 -5.35 -0.82 7.71
CA GLU A 22 -5.09 0.05 8.86
C GLU A 22 -4.22 -0.63 9.94
N PHE A 23 -4.31 -1.96 10.09
CA PHE A 23 -3.38 -2.72 10.91
C PHE A 23 -1.94 -2.62 10.36
N LEU A 24 -1.77 -2.78 9.05
CA LEU A 24 -0.46 -2.65 8.39
C LEU A 24 0.12 -1.23 8.52
N ARG A 25 -0.70 -0.18 8.35
CA ARG A 25 -0.26 1.22 8.47
C ARG A 25 0.35 1.58 9.81
N ARG A 26 -0.04 0.88 10.88
CA ARG A 26 0.51 1.09 12.24
C ARG A 26 1.83 0.36 12.47
N ASN A 27 2.19 -0.60 11.63
CA ASN A 27 3.45 -1.33 11.76
C ASN A 27 4.62 -0.48 11.21
N PRO A 28 5.63 -0.12 12.02
CA PRO A 28 6.74 0.70 11.56
C PRO A 28 7.61 0.01 10.49
N ARG A 29 7.70 -1.33 10.50
CA ARG A 29 8.42 -2.09 9.46
C ARG A 29 7.71 -1.98 8.12
N TYR A 30 6.40 -2.17 8.11
CA TYR A 30 5.57 -1.98 6.91
C TYR A 30 5.72 -0.58 6.31
N ARG A 31 5.70 0.46 7.16
CA ARG A 31 5.89 1.85 6.71
C ARG A 31 7.25 2.06 6.06
N SER A 32 8.31 1.47 6.61
CA SER A 32 9.66 1.56 6.04
C SER A 32 9.73 0.90 4.66
N ASP A 33 9.20 -0.32 4.55
CA ASP A 33 9.19 -1.07 3.29
C ASP A 33 8.34 -0.37 2.23
N TYR A 34 7.14 0.08 2.61
CA TYR A 34 6.27 0.86 1.73
C TYR A 34 6.95 2.13 1.21
N GLN A 35 7.66 2.87 2.07
CA GLN A 35 8.40 4.06 1.65
C GLN A 35 9.55 3.73 0.71
N LYS A 36 10.29 2.64 0.95
CA LYS A 36 11.39 2.21 0.07
C LYS A 36 10.87 1.86 -1.33
N VAL A 37 9.81 1.05 -1.39
CA VAL A 37 9.23 0.58 -2.65
C VAL A 37 8.50 1.70 -3.41
N MET A 38 7.75 2.56 -2.71
CA MET A 38 6.92 3.59 -3.36
C MET A 38 7.64 4.92 -3.63
N ARG A 39 8.73 5.24 -2.90
CA ARG A 39 9.57 6.41 -3.22
C ARG A 39 10.62 6.11 -4.28
N ALA A 40 10.91 4.84 -4.57
CA ALA A 40 11.64 4.49 -5.77
C ALA A 40 10.79 4.99 -6.96
N ARG A 41 11.33 5.95 -7.71
CA ARG A 41 10.65 6.67 -8.81
C ARG A 41 10.08 5.73 -9.90
N ARG A 42 10.46 4.46 -9.84
CA ARG A 42 9.84 3.28 -10.47
C ARG A 42 10.14 2.06 -9.58
N GLY A 43 9.53 1.96 -8.40
CA GLY A 43 9.58 0.70 -7.65
C GLY A 43 9.21 -0.42 -8.61
N SER A 44 10.14 -1.34 -8.87
CA SER A 44 9.92 -2.31 -9.94
C SER A 44 8.67 -3.12 -9.59
N THR A 45 7.95 -3.57 -10.60
CA THR A 45 6.78 -4.43 -10.39
C THR A 45 7.14 -5.62 -9.48
N GLU A 46 8.37 -6.12 -9.62
CA GLU A 46 8.93 -7.19 -8.79
C GLU A 46 9.15 -6.78 -7.33
N GLU A 47 9.69 -5.59 -7.05
CA GLU A 47 9.85 -5.09 -5.68
C GLU A 47 8.50 -4.90 -4.98
N GLN A 48 7.49 -4.45 -5.73
CA GLN A 48 6.12 -4.34 -5.24
C GLN A 48 5.52 -5.73 -4.95
N GLU A 49 5.72 -6.71 -5.84
CA GLU A 49 5.27 -8.08 -5.64
C GLU A 49 5.97 -8.77 -4.46
N VAL A 50 7.28 -8.60 -4.30
CA VAL A 50 8.04 -9.14 -3.16
C VAL A 50 7.51 -8.56 -1.85
N MET A 51 7.28 -7.25 -1.80
CA MET A 51 6.66 -6.61 -0.65
C MET A 51 5.24 -7.15 -0.41
N ALA A 52 4.46 -7.33 -1.48
CA ALA A 52 3.09 -7.85 -1.38
C ALA A 52 3.07 -9.25 -0.76
N ARG A 53 3.91 -10.16 -1.25
CA ARG A 53 4.03 -11.52 -0.71
C ARG A 53 4.48 -11.51 0.75
N HIS A 54 5.41 -10.63 1.11
CA HIS A 54 5.89 -10.53 2.50
C HIS A 54 4.80 -10.07 3.48
N TRP A 55 3.92 -9.15 3.05
CA TRP A 55 2.87 -8.57 3.89
C TRP A 55 1.47 -9.16 3.67
N GLY A 56 1.33 -10.17 2.79
CA GLY A 56 0.04 -10.76 2.43
C GLY A 56 -0.87 -9.82 1.63
N LEU A 57 -0.30 -8.88 0.88
CA LEU A 57 -1.03 -7.94 0.03
C LEU A 57 -1.09 -8.42 -1.43
N ALA A 58 -2.07 -7.91 -2.15
CA ALA A 58 -2.11 -7.96 -3.61
C ALA A 58 -2.10 -6.52 -4.13
N PHE A 59 -1.02 -6.11 -4.79
CA PHE A 59 -1.03 -4.86 -5.55
C PHE A 59 -1.66 -5.12 -6.91
N PRO A 60 -2.54 -4.23 -7.41
CA PRO A 60 -2.91 -4.26 -8.81
C PRO A 60 -1.66 -3.93 -9.62
N VAL A 61 -0.99 -4.99 -10.06
CA VAL A 61 0.06 -4.92 -11.07
C VAL A 61 -0.55 -4.16 -12.23
N ARG A 62 0.01 -3.01 -12.61
CA ARG A 62 -0.47 -2.28 -13.78
C ARG A 62 -0.20 -3.18 -14.98
N ALA A 63 -1.16 -4.03 -15.31
CA ALA A 63 -1.26 -4.65 -16.61
C ALA A 63 -1.50 -3.48 -17.56
N TRP A 64 -0.41 -2.92 -18.09
CA TRP A 64 -0.50 -2.14 -19.30
C TRP A 64 -1.10 -3.08 -20.32
N LEU A 65 -2.41 -2.92 -20.50
CA LEU A 65 -3.20 -3.23 -21.66
C LEU A 65 -2.32 -3.78 -22.80
N VAL A 66 -2.16 -5.09 -22.83
CA VAL A 66 -2.11 -5.84 -24.07
C VAL A 66 -3.46 -5.56 -24.74
N ARG A 67 -3.55 -4.46 -25.48
CA ARG A 67 -4.52 -4.32 -26.58
C ARG A 67 -3.68 -4.19 -27.83
N GLY A 68 -3.77 -5.22 -28.67
CA GLY A 68 -3.36 -5.14 -30.07
C GLY A 68 -4.26 -4.23 -30.87
#